data_AF-A0A2E4W6V6-F1
#
_entry.id   AF-A0A2E4W6V6-F1
#
_cell.length_a   1.000
_cell.length_b   1.000
_cell.length_c   1.000
_cell.angle_alpha   90.00
_cell.angle_beta   90.00
_cell.angle_gamma   90.00
#
_symmetry.space_group_name_H-M   'P 1'
#
loop_
_entity.id
_entity.type
_entity.pdbx_description
1 polymer ?
#
loop_
_entity_poly.entity_id
_entity_poly.type
_entity_poly.pdbx_seq_one_letter_code
_entity_poly.pdbx_strand_id
1 'polypeptide(L)'
;MKFNELYSELLEYVTGGSRSPKKYDKSEEAENAKKSALQATYSSGMKIAVSTHAGSQAKVRRSDLEPNDWRTYLKRATKALKGKPEGDYLIYSKQLEQGVVMAFYPNNKLLRLITVLPKGKGFAKAGTEKVMVESVEVELEVIEVK
;
A
#
# COMPACT_ATOMS: atom_id res chain seq x y z
N MET A 1 -17.20 52.49 -9.29
CA MET A 1 -16.96 51.06 -9.60
C MET A 1 -15.46 50.75 -9.54
N LYS A 2 -14.88 50.57 -8.35
CA LYS A 2 -13.44 50.21 -8.16
C LYS A 2 -13.19 49.28 -6.96
N PHE A 3 -14.22 48.56 -6.52
CA PHE A 3 -14.11 47.67 -5.35
C PHE A 3 -13.96 46.19 -5.74
N ASN A 4 -14.31 45.82 -6.98
CA ASN A 4 -14.28 44.43 -7.44
C ASN A 4 -12.94 43.99 -8.03
N GLU A 5 -12.10 44.91 -8.54
CA GLU A 5 -10.79 44.55 -9.13
C GLU A 5 -9.71 44.31 -8.07
N LEU A 6 -9.77 45.04 -6.94
CA LEU A 6 -8.84 44.86 -5.81
C LEU A 6 -9.05 43.54 -5.07
N TYR A 7 -10.28 42.99 -5.08
CA TYR A 7 -10.57 41.71 -4.44
C TYR A 7 -10.04 40.51 -5.24
N SER A 8 -10.00 40.61 -6.57
CA SER A 8 -9.45 39.55 -7.43
C SER A 8 -7.93 39.44 -7.32
N GLU A 9 -7.21 40.56 -7.27
CA GLU A 9 -5.74 40.55 -7.15
C GLU A 9 -5.27 40.05 -5.76
N LEU A 10 -6.01 40.35 -4.70
CA LEU A 10 -5.71 39.85 -3.35
C LEU A 10 -5.94 38.34 -3.20
N LEU A 11 -6.87 37.74 -3.97
CA LEU A 11 -7.15 36.31 -3.95
C LEU A 11 -6.11 35.48 -4.71
N GLU A 12 -5.55 36.02 -5.80
CA GLU A 12 -4.47 35.34 -6.54
C GLU A 12 -3.15 35.32 -5.76
N TYR A 13 -2.86 36.34 -4.95
CA TYR A 13 -1.62 36.39 -4.17
C TYR A 13 -1.62 35.45 -2.95
N VAL A 14 -2.79 35.15 -2.37
CA VAL A 14 -2.93 34.24 -1.21
C VAL A 14 -2.97 32.77 -1.63
N THR A 15 -3.36 32.48 -2.87
CA THR A 15 -3.49 31.12 -3.40
C THR A 15 -2.31 30.75 -4.31
N GLY A 16 -1.11 30.78 -3.75
CA GLY A 16 0.11 30.31 -4.43
C GLY A 16 -0.13 28.98 -5.17
N GLY A 17 -0.20 29.06 -6.51
CA GLY A 17 -0.32 27.92 -7.41
C GLY A 17 -1.64 27.15 -7.30
N SER A 18 -2.66 27.60 -8.03
CA SER A 18 -3.87 26.82 -8.35
C SER A 18 -3.48 25.46 -8.97
N ARG A 19 -3.35 24.43 -8.13
CA ARG A 19 -3.47 23.04 -8.58
C ARG A 19 -4.96 22.83 -8.83
N SER A 20 -5.34 22.80 -10.09
CA SER A 20 -6.66 22.37 -10.53
C SER A 20 -7.06 21.09 -9.79
N PRO A 21 -8.29 21.00 -9.26
CA PRO A 21 -8.74 19.78 -8.59
C PRO A 21 -8.69 18.64 -9.62
N LYS A 22 -7.73 17.71 -9.46
CA LYS A 22 -7.67 16.50 -10.26
C LYS A 22 -9.01 15.79 -10.11
N LYS A 23 -9.79 15.73 -11.19
CA LYS A 23 -11.02 14.95 -11.28
C LYS A 23 -10.62 13.49 -11.12
N TYR A 24 -10.65 12.97 -9.88
CA TYR A 24 -10.37 11.56 -9.61
C TYR A 24 -11.52 10.75 -10.18
N ASP A 25 -11.29 10.12 -11.32
CA ASP A 25 -12.26 9.23 -11.91
C ASP A 25 -12.27 7.91 -11.14
N LYS A 26 -13.26 7.75 -10.25
CA LYS A 26 -13.46 6.52 -9.50
C LYS A 26 -13.69 5.30 -10.41
N SER A 27 -14.11 5.50 -11.66
CA SER A 27 -14.28 4.41 -12.62
C SER A 27 -12.94 3.86 -13.10
N GLU A 28 -11.97 4.74 -13.39
CA GLU A 28 -10.60 4.35 -13.76
C GLU A 28 -9.92 3.61 -12.59
N GLU A 29 -10.12 4.08 -11.35
CA GLU A 29 -9.59 3.41 -10.16
C GLU A 29 -10.15 1.99 -10.01
N ALA A 30 -11.45 1.80 -10.24
CA ALA A 30 -12.07 0.48 -10.21
C ALA A 30 -11.57 -0.42 -11.34
N GLU A 31 -11.37 0.12 -12.55
CA GLU A 31 -10.86 -0.64 -13.70
C GLU A 31 -9.41 -1.07 -13.48
N ASN A 32 -8.56 -0.15 -13.01
CA ASN A 32 -7.17 -0.45 -12.66
C ASN A 32 -7.09 -1.51 -11.56
N ALA A 33 -7.98 -1.46 -10.56
CA ALA A 33 -8.04 -2.48 -9.51
C ALA A 33 -8.38 -3.87 -10.05
N LYS A 34 -9.32 -3.97 -11.01
CA LYS A 34 -9.68 -5.24 -11.66
C LYS A 34 -8.52 -5.85 -12.45
N LYS A 35 -7.71 -5.00 -13.10
CA LYS A 35 -6.53 -5.42 -13.89
C LYS A 35 -5.28 -5.65 -13.03
N SER A 36 -5.36 -5.45 -11.71
CA SER A 36 -4.21 -5.55 -10.82
C SER A 36 -3.78 -7.00 -10.59
N ALA A 37 -2.47 -7.25 -10.58
CA ALA A 37 -1.89 -8.51 -10.11
C ALA A 37 -2.05 -8.70 -8.59
N LEU A 38 -2.30 -7.61 -7.85
CA LEU A 38 -2.56 -7.63 -6.42
C LEU A 38 -4.02 -8.02 -6.16
N GLN A 39 -4.21 -9.27 -5.73
CA GLN A 39 -5.53 -9.84 -5.45
C GLN A 39 -5.71 -10.13 -3.95
N ALA A 40 -6.97 -10.14 -3.51
CA ALA A 40 -7.30 -10.63 -2.17
C ALA A 40 -6.86 -12.09 -2.02
N THR A 41 -6.38 -12.45 -0.83
CA THR A 41 -5.83 -13.80 -0.60
C THR A 41 -5.99 -14.22 0.86
N TYR A 42 -5.55 -15.43 1.17
CA TYR A 42 -5.52 -15.96 2.53
C TYR A 42 -4.11 -16.46 2.84
N SER A 43 -3.57 -16.08 3.99
CA SER A 43 -2.22 -16.47 4.38
C SER A 43 -2.07 -16.54 5.89
N SER A 44 -1.41 -17.58 6.39
CA SER A 44 -1.10 -17.77 7.82
C SER A 44 -2.33 -17.66 8.73
N GLY A 45 -3.49 -18.17 8.28
CA GLY A 45 -4.73 -18.11 9.05
C GLY A 45 -5.47 -16.76 8.98
N MET A 46 -5.01 -15.82 8.14
CA MET A 46 -5.58 -14.49 7.98
C MET A 46 -6.11 -14.23 6.58
N LYS A 47 -7.28 -13.62 6.51
CA LYS A 47 -7.83 -13.05 5.28
C LYS A 47 -7.13 -11.73 4.98
N ILE A 48 -6.58 -11.62 3.77
CA ILE A 48 -5.98 -10.38 3.27
C ILE A 48 -6.95 -9.76 2.28
N ALA A 49 -7.60 -8.67 2.70
CA ALA A 49 -8.52 -7.90 1.87
C ALA A 49 -7.77 -6.76 1.18
N VAL A 50 -7.90 -6.64 -0.13
CA VAL A 50 -7.29 -5.57 -0.93
C VAL A 50 -8.36 -4.53 -1.21
N SER A 51 -8.10 -3.26 -0.86
CA SER A 51 -9.02 -2.16 -1.21
C SER A 51 -8.94 -1.85 -2.71
N THR A 52 -10.00 -1.26 -3.29
CA THR A 52 -9.98 -0.79 -4.69
C THR A 52 -8.83 0.18 -4.92
N HIS A 53 -8.60 1.10 -3.98
CA HIS A 53 -7.48 2.03 -4.04
C HIS A 53 -6.13 1.32 -4.11
N ALA A 54 -5.92 0.35 -3.22
CA ALA A 54 -4.70 -0.44 -3.22
C ALA A 54 -4.48 -1.22 -4.52
N GLY A 55 -5.52 -1.88 -5.04
CA GLY A 55 -5.44 -2.61 -6.30
C GLY A 55 -5.05 -1.69 -7.46
N SER A 56 -5.69 -0.52 -7.56
CA SER A 56 -5.36 0.50 -8.56
C SER A 56 -3.91 0.98 -8.42
N GLN A 57 -3.48 1.32 -7.20
CA GLN A 57 -2.11 1.76 -6.97
C GLN A 57 -1.08 0.66 -7.26
N ALA A 58 -1.38 -0.60 -7.00
CA ALA A 58 -0.50 -1.71 -7.38
C ALA A 58 -0.33 -1.78 -8.90
N LYS A 59 -1.43 -1.71 -9.67
CA LYS A 59 -1.38 -1.71 -11.13
C LYS A 59 -0.57 -0.53 -11.67
N VAL A 60 -0.76 0.67 -11.11
CA VAL A 60 -0.11 1.89 -11.62
C VAL A 60 1.35 2.00 -11.19
N ARG A 61 1.66 1.63 -9.94
CA ARG A 61 2.98 1.87 -9.34
C ARG A 61 3.91 0.67 -9.46
N ARG A 62 3.38 -0.54 -9.62
CA ARG A 62 4.09 -1.81 -9.61
C ARG A 62 3.53 -2.80 -10.62
N SER A 63 3.36 -2.35 -11.87
CA SER A 63 3.02 -3.23 -12.99
C SER A 63 4.12 -4.26 -13.29
N ASP A 64 5.31 -4.09 -12.72
CA ASP A 64 6.44 -5.03 -12.78
C ASP A 64 6.27 -6.24 -11.87
N LEU A 65 5.37 -6.20 -10.87
CA LEU A 65 5.20 -7.29 -9.93
C LEU A 65 4.10 -8.26 -10.37
N GLU A 66 4.47 -9.53 -10.42
CA GLU A 66 3.57 -10.62 -10.77
C GLU A 66 2.71 -11.05 -9.57
N PRO A 67 1.58 -11.77 -9.78
CA PRO A 67 0.74 -12.25 -8.69
C PRO A 67 1.48 -13.09 -7.64
N ASN A 68 2.51 -13.83 -8.05
CA ASN A 68 3.33 -14.64 -7.13
C ASN A 68 4.25 -13.77 -6.25
N ASP A 69 4.75 -12.65 -6.76
CA ASP A 69 5.54 -11.71 -5.96
C ASP A 69 4.68 -11.10 -4.86
N TRP A 70 3.46 -10.68 -5.21
CA TRP A 70 2.49 -10.19 -4.25
C TRP A 70 2.12 -11.22 -3.20
N ARG A 71 1.84 -12.48 -3.62
CA ARG A 71 1.54 -13.56 -2.67
C ARG A 71 2.69 -13.79 -1.70
N THR A 72 3.93 -13.79 -2.19
CA THR A 72 5.14 -13.97 -1.37
C THR A 72 5.32 -12.81 -0.39
N TYR A 73 5.19 -11.57 -0.88
CA TYR A 73 5.26 -10.36 -0.08
C TYR A 73 4.21 -10.37 1.05
N LEU A 74 2.95 -10.65 0.70
CA LEU A 74 1.83 -10.67 1.64
C LEU A 74 1.96 -11.79 2.68
N LYS A 75 2.51 -12.95 2.30
CA LYS A 75 2.84 -14.03 3.26
C LYS A 75 3.90 -13.60 4.27
N ARG A 76 4.92 -12.86 3.84
CA ARG A 76 5.94 -12.31 4.74
C ARG A 76 5.36 -11.22 5.64
N ALA A 77 4.49 -10.37 5.09
CA ALA A 77 3.78 -9.33 5.84
C ALA A 77 2.92 -9.91 6.98
N THR A 78 2.11 -10.95 6.70
CA THR A 78 1.30 -11.61 7.74
C THR A 78 2.16 -12.26 8.81
N LYS A 79 3.29 -12.88 8.44
CA LYS A 79 4.23 -13.44 9.42
C LYS A 79 4.84 -12.36 10.33
N ALA A 80 5.21 -11.21 9.77
CA ALA A 80 5.81 -10.11 10.54
C ALA A 80 4.81 -9.40 11.48
N LEU A 81 3.52 -9.46 11.17
CA LEU A 81 2.45 -8.91 12.02
C LEU A 81 1.94 -9.90 13.08
N LYS A 82 2.41 -11.15 13.08
CA LYS A 82 1.98 -12.14 14.07
C LYS A 82 2.36 -11.66 15.49
N GLY A 83 1.36 -11.61 16.37
CA GLY A 83 1.55 -11.19 17.77
C GLY A 83 1.59 -9.68 17.99
N LYS A 84 1.41 -8.86 16.94
CA LYS A 84 1.27 -7.41 17.07
C LYS A 84 -0.14 -7.02 17.56
N PRO A 85 -0.31 -5.83 18.18
CA PRO A 85 -1.63 -5.32 18.51
C PRO A 85 -2.40 -4.88 17.24
N GLU A 86 -3.70 -4.69 17.37
CA GLU A 86 -4.51 -4.06 16.32
C GLU A 86 -3.98 -2.66 15.98
N GLY A 87 -3.94 -2.30 14.69
CA GLY A 87 -3.46 -0.98 14.26
C GLY A 87 -3.11 -0.88 12.77
N ASP A 88 -2.61 0.29 12.40
CA ASP A 88 -2.15 0.59 11.04
C ASP A 88 -0.63 0.43 10.94
N TYR A 89 -0.21 -0.42 10.00
CA TYR A 89 1.19 -0.79 9.80
C TYR A 89 1.67 -0.46 8.39
N LEU A 90 2.84 0.16 8.32
CA LEU A 90 3.64 0.27 7.11
C LEU A 90 4.55 -0.95 7.05
N ILE A 91 4.26 -1.87 6.13
CA ILE A 91 5.10 -3.01 5.83
C ILE A 91 6.05 -2.62 4.70
N TYR A 92 7.35 -2.83 4.85
CA TYR A 92 8.33 -2.54 3.80
C TYR A 92 9.26 -3.71 3.53
N SER A 93 9.35 -4.14 2.25
CA SER A 93 10.33 -5.11 1.78
C SER A 93 11.50 -4.40 1.12
N LYS A 94 12.71 -4.64 1.63
CA LYS A 94 13.95 -4.18 0.98
C LYS A 94 14.16 -4.86 -0.37
N GLN A 95 13.98 -6.19 -0.43
CA GLN A 95 14.19 -6.99 -1.65
C GLN A 95 13.33 -6.49 -2.82
N LEU A 96 12.06 -6.18 -2.57
CA LEU A 96 11.15 -5.70 -3.61
C LEU A 96 11.09 -4.17 -3.69
N GLU A 97 11.82 -3.46 -2.82
CA GLU A 97 11.73 -2.00 -2.64
C GLU A 97 10.28 -1.50 -2.54
N GLN A 98 9.44 -2.24 -1.81
CA GLN A 98 8.00 -2.04 -1.78
C GLN A 98 7.45 -1.81 -0.38
N GLY A 99 6.76 -0.67 -0.22
CA GLY A 99 5.97 -0.35 0.97
C GLY A 99 4.48 -0.53 0.75
N VAL A 100 3.77 -1.11 1.71
CA VAL A 100 2.29 -1.09 1.74
C VAL A 100 1.82 -0.65 3.12
N VAL A 101 0.68 0.03 3.16
CA VAL A 101 0.00 0.35 4.42
C VAL A 101 -1.15 -0.63 4.60
N MET A 102 -1.23 -1.26 5.77
CA MET A 102 -2.23 -2.26 6.09
C MET A 102 -2.86 -1.96 7.46
N ALA A 103 -4.18 -2.05 7.56
CA ALA A 103 -4.88 -2.14 8.83
C ALA A 103 -4.94 -3.60 9.27
N PHE A 104 -4.45 -3.90 10.45
CA PHE A 104 -4.33 -5.24 11.01
C PHE A 104 -5.34 -5.45 12.13
N TYR A 105 -6.24 -6.42 11.95
CA TYR A 105 -7.31 -6.77 12.89
C TYR A 105 -7.13 -8.24 13.32
N PRO A 106 -6.27 -8.51 14.33
CA PRO A 106 -5.93 -9.88 14.73
C PRO A 106 -7.14 -10.68 15.21
N ASN A 107 -8.05 -10.05 15.97
CA ASN A 107 -9.27 -10.68 16.50
C ASN A 107 -10.22 -11.16 15.38
N ASN A 108 -10.27 -10.42 14.27
CA ASN A 108 -11.10 -10.74 13.11
C ASN A 108 -10.36 -11.58 12.07
N LYS A 109 -9.10 -11.99 12.34
CA LYS A 109 -8.21 -12.67 11.40
C LYS A 109 -8.15 -11.95 10.04
N LEU A 110 -8.16 -10.61 10.07
CA LEU A 110 -8.26 -9.77 8.88
C LEU A 110 -7.06 -8.82 8.79
N LEU A 111 -6.50 -8.73 7.60
CA LEU A 111 -5.47 -7.76 7.24
C LEU A 111 -5.97 -7.01 6.00
N ARG A 112 -6.27 -5.72 6.15
CA ARG A 112 -6.80 -4.89 5.06
C ARG A 112 -5.69 -4.03 4.47
N LEU A 113 -5.31 -4.29 3.22
CA LEU A 113 -4.32 -3.49 2.50
C LEU A 113 -4.98 -2.19 2.01
N ILE A 114 -4.54 -1.07 2.57
CA ILE A 114 -5.11 0.27 2.34
C ILE A 114 -4.52 0.88 1.08
N THR A 115 -3.20 0.89 0.93
CA THR A 115 -2.52 1.47 -0.23
C THR A 115 -1.16 0.81 -0.48
N VAL A 116 -0.71 0.89 -1.73
CA VAL A 116 0.61 0.47 -2.19
C VAL A 116 1.45 1.73 -2.42
N LEU A 117 2.58 1.89 -1.74
CA LEU A 117 3.44 3.07 -1.90
C LEU A 117 4.21 3.02 -3.22
N PRO A 118 4.70 4.15 -3.74
CA PRO A 118 5.65 4.15 -4.85
C PRO A 118 6.90 3.34 -4.51
N LYS A 119 7.54 2.75 -5.52
CA LYS A 119 8.80 2.00 -5.36
C LYS A 119 9.85 2.84 -4.62
N GLY A 120 10.55 2.22 -3.68
CA GLY A 120 11.58 2.86 -2.85
C GLY A 120 11.03 3.81 -1.78
N LYS A 121 9.70 3.99 -1.65
CA LYS A 121 9.10 4.84 -0.62
C LYS A 121 8.63 4.00 0.56
N GLY A 122 9.10 4.37 1.75
CA GLY A 122 8.74 3.77 3.03
C GLY A 122 8.29 4.82 4.04
N PHE A 123 7.49 5.80 3.58
CA PHE A 123 6.92 6.85 4.41
C PHE A 123 5.40 6.73 4.38
N ALA A 124 4.80 6.56 5.56
CA ALA A 124 3.36 6.53 5.76
C ALA A 124 2.91 7.79 6.52
N LYS A 125 1.61 7.90 6.80
CA LYS A 125 1.08 8.99 7.63
C LYS A 125 1.68 8.93 9.04
N ALA A 126 1.71 10.06 9.73
CA ALA A 126 2.05 10.10 11.15
C ALA A 126 1.13 9.14 11.93
N GLY A 127 1.71 8.35 12.84
CA GLY A 127 1.01 7.33 13.62
C GLY A 127 0.93 5.94 12.98
N THR A 128 1.37 5.75 11.72
CA THR A 128 1.49 4.41 11.14
C THR A 128 2.78 3.72 11.63
N GLU A 129 2.66 2.58 12.30
CA GLU A 129 3.81 1.82 12.80
C GLU A 129 4.59 1.18 11.67
N LYS A 130 5.92 1.31 11.67
CA LYS A 130 6.76 0.75 10.61
C LYS A 130 7.26 -0.64 10.98
N VAL A 131 6.99 -1.61 10.12
CA VAL A 131 7.49 -2.99 10.22
C VAL A 131 8.27 -3.32 8.96
N MET A 132 9.51 -3.76 9.15
CA MET A 132 10.37 -4.20 8.05
C MET A 132 10.20 -5.71 7.87
N VAL A 133 10.01 -6.15 6.62
CA VAL A 133 9.98 -7.57 6.25
C VAL A 133 11.26 -7.91 5.52
N GLU A 134 12.15 -8.59 6.23
CA GLU A 134 13.37 -9.18 5.68
C GLU A 134 13.16 -10.70 5.53
N SER A 135 13.78 -11.29 4.51
CA SER A 135 13.85 -12.74 4.37
C SER A 135 14.73 -13.30 5.49
N VAL A 136 14.18 -14.21 6.30
CA VAL A 136 15.02 -15.24 6.91
C VAL A 136 15.37 -16.20 5.77
N GLU A 137 16.67 -16.49 5.64
CA GLU A 137 17.25 -17.42 4.68
C GLU A 137 16.44 -18.72 4.63
N VAL A 138 16.32 -19.27 3.43
CA VAL A 138 15.81 -20.62 3.23
C VAL A 138 16.82 -21.55 3.88
N GLU A 139 16.51 -22.12 5.04
CA GLU A 139 17.24 -23.29 5.53
C GLU A 139 17.05 -24.40 4.49
N LEU A 140 18.09 -24.63 3.69
CA LEU A 140 18.18 -25.82 2.85
C LEU A 140 18.44 -26.99 3.80
N GLU A 141 17.45 -27.86 3.98
CA GLU A 141 17.71 -29.19 4.54
C GLU A 141 18.68 -29.91 3.60
N VAL A 142 19.93 -30.06 4.04
CA VAL A 142 20.86 -31.00 3.43
C VAL A 142 20.36 -32.39 3.80
N ILE A 143 19.68 -33.04 2.87
CA ILE A 143 19.32 -34.44 2.99
C ILE A 143 20.61 -35.24 2.73
N GLU A 144 21.28 -35.71 3.79
CA GLU A 144 22.30 -36.74 3.65
C GLU A 144 21.63 -38.03 3.17
N VAL A 145 21.87 -38.38 1.91
CA VAL A 145 21.52 -39.70 1.38
C VAL A 145 22.58 -40.66 1.91
N LYS A 146 22.16 -41.57 2.80
CA LYS A 146 22.95 -42.73 3.24
C LYS A 146 23.00 -43.81 2.17
#